data_AF-A0AAJ1KXL2-F1
#
_entry.id   AF-A0AAJ1KXL2-F1
#
_cell.length_a   1.000
_cell.length_b   1.000
_cell.length_c   1.000
_cell.angle_alpha   90.00
_cell.angle_beta   90.00
_cell.angle_gamma   90.00
#
_symmetry.space_group_name_H-M   'P 1'
#
loop_
_entity.id
_entity.type
_entity.pdbx_description
1 polymer ?
#
loop_
_entity_poly.entity_id
_entity_poly.type
_entity_poly.pdbx_seq_one_letter_code
_entity_poly.pdbx_strand_id
1 'polypeptide(L)'
;QAQSRMNNGLVDASDFDDERNGWPVEQVWKEMHKLLPFSPDSVVTHGDFSLDNLIFDEGKLIGCIDVGRVGIADRYQDLAILWNCLGEFSPSLQKRLFQKYGIDNPDMNKLQFHLMLDEFF
;
A
#
# COMPACT_ATOMS: atom_id res chain seq x y z
N GLN A 1 11.04 5.68 -8.64
CA GLN A 1 10.02 6.71 -8.96
C GLN A 1 9.74 7.60 -7.75
N ALA A 2 9.42 7.06 -6.57
CA ALA A 2 9.20 7.81 -5.31
C ALA A 2 10.27 8.89 -5.02
N GLN A 3 11.56 8.54 -5.04
CA GLN A 3 12.65 9.52 -4.82
C GLN A 3 12.60 10.70 -5.80
N SER A 4 12.25 10.44 -7.07
CA SER A 4 12.14 11.48 -8.08
C SER A 4 10.97 12.40 -7.77
N ARG A 5 9.81 11.86 -7.36
CA ARG A 5 8.64 12.67 -6.97
C ARG A 5 8.95 13.56 -5.79
N MET A 6 9.59 13.01 -4.75
CA MET A 6 10.06 13.78 -3.59
C MET A 6 11.01 14.92 -4.02
N ASN A 7 12.07 14.60 -4.77
CA ASN A 7 13.07 15.60 -5.18
C ASN A 7 12.49 16.71 -6.09
N ASN A 8 11.38 16.45 -6.78
CA ASN A 8 10.69 17.42 -7.64
C ASN A 8 9.52 18.12 -6.93
N GLY A 9 9.29 17.88 -5.62
CA GLY A 9 8.19 18.49 -4.88
C GLY A 9 6.80 18.07 -5.34
N LEU A 10 6.66 16.84 -5.86
CA LEU A 10 5.41 16.28 -6.39
C LEU A 10 4.65 15.40 -5.37
N VAL A 11 5.04 15.46 -4.09
CA VAL A 11 4.43 14.69 -3.01
C VAL A 11 3.59 15.64 -2.17
N ASP A 12 2.30 15.34 -2.01
CA ASP A 12 1.39 16.13 -1.20
C ASP A 12 1.33 15.57 0.23
N ALA A 13 2.08 16.19 1.14
CA ALA A 13 2.08 15.79 2.55
C ALA A 13 0.75 16.01 3.28
N SER A 14 -0.21 16.72 2.67
CA SER A 14 -1.55 16.89 3.24
C SER A 14 -2.49 15.71 2.97
N ASP A 15 -2.10 14.82 2.05
CA ASP A 15 -2.84 13.60 1.68
C ASP A 15 -2.28 12.34 2.37
N PHE A 16 -1.33 12.53 3.30
CA PHE A 16 -0.79 11.41 4.07
C PHE A 16 -1.84 10.74 4.94
N ASP A 17 -1.69 9.43 5.15
CA ASP A 17 -2.62 8.69 5.99
C ASP A 17 -2.59 9.13 7.46
N ASP A 18 -3.58 8.66 8.23
CA ASP A 18 -3.77 9.06 9.62
C ASP A 18 -2.53 8.82 10.51
N GLU A 19 -1.71 7.81 10.23
CA GLU A 19 -0.50 7.52 11.03
C GLU A 19 0.63 8.52 10.75
N ARG A 20 0.67 9.07 9.53
CA ARG A 20 1.71 9.97 9.03
C ARG A 20 1.22 11.41 8.87
N ASN A 21 -0.02 11.70 9.23
CA ASN A 21 -0.60 13.04 9.17
C ASN A 21 0.28 14.08 9.88
N GLY A 22 0.63 15.14 9.16
CA GLY A 22 1.49 16.22 9.63
C GLY A 22 3.00 15.92 9.59
N TRP A 23 3.41 14.75 9.10
CA TRP A 23 4.83 14.45 8.92
C TRP A 23 5.40 15.19 7.69
N PRO A 24 6.65 15.70 7.78
CA PRO A 24 7.38 16.12 6.59
C PRO A 24 7.66 14.95 5.64
N VAL A 25 7.66 15.19 4.33
CA VAL A 25 7.98 14.18 3.30
C VAL A 25 9.33 13.52 3.57
N GLU A 26 10.34 14.31 3.98
CA GLU A 26 11.68 13.81 4.28
C GLU A 26 11.71 12.91 5.52
N GLN A 27 10.80 13.13 6.47
CA GLN A 27 10.67 12.27 7.64
C GLN A 27 10.13 10.89 7.23
N VAL A 28 9.06 10.85 6.43
CA VAL A 28 8.53 9.57 5.89
C VAL A 28 9.61 8.84 5.10
N TRP A 29 10.35 9.55 4.24
CA TRP A 29 11.45 8.96 3.46
C TRP A 29 12.51 8.31 4.36
N LYS A 30 12.94 9.03 5.40
CA LYS A 30 13.97 8.57 6.34
C LYS A 30 13.49 7.36 7.15
N GLU A 31 12.27 7.39 7.67
CA GLU A 31 11.72 6.28 8.46
C GLU A 31 11.46 5.04 7.60
N MET A 32 10.95 5.22 6.37
CA MET A 32 10.77 4.14 5.39
C MET A 32 12.07 3.39 5.11
N HIS A 33 13.19 4.11 4.96
CA HIS A 33 14.49 3.50 4.68
C HIS A 33 15.05 2.67 5.85
N LYS A 34 14.61 2.89 7.10
CA LYS A 34 15.02 2.06 8.24
C LYS A 34 14.43 0.65 8.19
N LEU A 35 13.35 0.46 7.41
CA LEU A 35 12.69 -0.83 7.23
C LEU A 35 13.40 -1.70 6.18
N LEU A 36 14.41 -1.15 5.48
CA LEU A 36 15.22 -1.85 4.49
C LEU A 36 16.53 -2.38 5.11
N PRO A 37 17.08 -3.50 4.58
CA PRO A 37 16.54 -4.32 3.51
C PRO A 37 15.55 -5.38 4.03
N PHE A 38 14.69 -5.87 3.15
CA PHE A 38 13.94 -7.12 3.33
C PHE A 38 14.01 -7.96 2.06
N SER A 39 13.81 -9.27 2.17
CA SER A 39 13.79 -10.16 1.00
C SER A 39 12.49 -9.97 0.22
N PRO A 40 12.54 -9.63 -1.09
CA PRO A 40 11.33 -9.47 -1.88
C PRO A 40 10.65 -10.81 -2.16
N ASP A 41 9.33 -10.79 -2.19
CA ASP A 41 8.46 -11.89 -2.63
C ASP A 41 7.72 -11.45 -3.90
N SER A 42 8.41 -11.57 -5.02
CA SER A 42 8.01 -10.97 -6.30
C SER A 42 6.84 -11.69 -6.96
N VAL A 43 5.77 -10.94 -7.19
CA VAL A 43 4.56 -11.37 -7.91
C VAL A 43 4.15 -10.29 -8.91
N VAL A 44 3.17 -10.57 -9.78
CA VAL A 44 2.49 -9.51 -10.52
C VAL A 44 1.59 -8.75 -9.55
N THR A 45 1.77 -7.44 -9.46
CA THR A 45 1.00 -6.55 -8.60
C THR A 45 0.20 -5.55 -9.42
N HIS A 46 -0.93 -5.10 -8.88
CA HIS A 46 -1.71 -3.99 -9.42
C HIS A 46 -0.95 -2.67 -9.29
N GLY A 47 -0.31 -2.47 -8.13
CA GLY A 47 0.44 -1.26 -7.80
C GLY A 47 -0.39 -0.16 -7.13
N ASP A 48 -1.72 -0.26 -7.21
CA ASP A 48 -2.70 0.58 -6.50
C ASP A 48 -3.98 -0.23 -6.21
N PHE A 49 -3.88 -1.27 -5.37
CA PHE A 49 -4.97 -2.23 -5.13
C PHE A 49 -5.97 -1.72 -4.08
N SER A 50 -6.40 -0.46 -4.20
CA SER A 50 -7.37 0.19 -3.32
C SER A 50 -8.80 -0.31 -3.56
N LEU A 51 -9.73 0.03 -2.65
CA LEU A 51 -11.14 -0.33 -2.81
C LEU A 51 -11.82 0.37 -4.00
N ASP A 52 -11.37 1.57 -4.37
CA ASP A 52 -11.91 2.34 -5.49
C ASP A 52 -11.57 1.71 -6.85
N ASN A 53 -10.49 0.93 -6.90
CA ASN A 53 -10.01 0.29 -8.12
C ASN A 53 -10.56 -1.13 -8.33
N LEU A 54 -11.47 -1.62 -7.45
CA LEU A 54 -12.09 -2.93 -7.53
C LEU A 54 -13.58 -2.83 -7.87
N ILE A 55 -14.00 -3.43 -8.98
CA ILE A 55 -15.35 -3.26 -9.51
C ILE A 55 -16.23 -4.44 -9.14
N PHE A 56 -17.33 -4.16 -8.45
CA PHE A 56 -18.39 -5.13 -8.16
C PHE A 56 -19.62 -4.87 -9.03
N ASP A 57 -20.19 -5.93 -9.58
CA ASP A 57 -21.48 -5.92 -10.27
C ASP A 57 -22.30 -7.15 -9.84
N GLU A 58 -23.59 -6.95 -9.59
CA GLU A 58 -24.51 -7.99 -9.09
C GLU A 58 -23.96 -8.82 -7.90
N GLY A 59 -23.21 -8.18 -6.99
CA GLY A 59 -22.62 -8.82 -5.81
C GLY A 59 -21.38 -9.69 -6.08
N LYS A 60 -20.81 -9.61 -7.28
CA LYS A 60 -19.56 -10.30 -7.65
C LYS A 60 -18.48 -9.29 -7.99
N LEU A 61 -17.24 -9.61 -7.62
CA LEU A 61 -16.06 -8.89 -8.13
C LEU A 61 -15.88 -9.26 -9.60
N ILE A 62 -15.96 -8.28 -10.51
CA ILE A 62 -15.91 -8.49 -11.96
C ILE A 62 -14.63 -7.99 -12.62
N GLY A 63 -13.84 -7.17 -11.94
CA GLY A 63 -12.59 -6.66 -12.49
C GLY A 63 -11.91 -5.61 -11.61
N CYS A 64 -10.84 -5.04 -12.16
CA CYS A 64 -10.11 -3.90 -11.59
C CYS A 64 -9.83 -2.86 -12.68
N ILE A 65 -9.55 -1.62 -12.26
CA ILE A 65 -9.24 -0.46 -13.12
C ILE A 65 -7.97 0.24 -12.63
N ASP A 66 -7.49 1.24 -13.37
CA ASP A 66 -6.30 2.04 -13.00
C ASP A 66 -4.99 1.24 -12.84
N VAL A 67 -4.79 0.34 -13.80
CA VAL A 67 -3.62 -0.56 -13.94
C VAL A 67 -2.32 0.13 -14.40
N GLY A 68 -2.19 1.46 -14.24
CA GLY A 68 -1.03 2.23 -14.71
C GLY A 68 0.28 1.88 -14.00
N ARG A 69 0.19 1.22 -12.83
CA ARG A 69 1.32 0.80 -12.00
C ARG A 69 1.55 -0.72 -11.99
N VAL A 70 0.86 -1.46 -12.86
CA VAL A 70 1.01 -2.92 -12.93
C VAL A 70 2.45 -3.30 -13.25
N GLY A 71 2.98 -4.27 -12.51
CA GLY A 71 4.37 -4.70 -12.67
C GLY A 71 4.74 -5.84 -11.73
N ILE A 72 6.03 -6.19 -11.72
CA ILE A 72 6.58 -7.15 -10.76
C ILE A 72 7.02 -6.38 -9.52
N ALA A 73 6.43 -6.69 -8.37
CA ALA A 73 6.79 -6.11 -7.07
C ALA A 73 6.57 -7.13 -5.95
N ASP A 74 6.95 -6.78 -4.71
CA ASP A 74 6.60 -7.59 -3.55
C ASP A 74 5.07 -7.64 -3.38
N ARG A 75 4.51 -8.80 -3.05
CA ARG A 75 3.05 -8.95 -2.83
C ARG A 75 2.47 -7.98 -1.80
N TYR A 76 3.29 -7.46 -0.89
CA TYR A 76 2.87 -6.47 0.09
C TYR A 76 2.56 -5.09 -0.51
N GLN A 77 2.93 -4.81 -1.76
CA GLN A 77 2.48 -3.61 -2.48
C GLN A 77 0.96 -3.53 -2.51
N ASP A 78 0.30 -4.58 -2.98
CA ASP A 78 -1.16 -4.60 -3.09
C ASP A 78 -1.83 -4.86 -1.74
N LEU A 79 -1.25 -5.76 -0.93
CA LEU A 79 -1.82 -6.10 0.39
C LEU A 79 -1.82 -4.91 1.34
N ALA A 80 -0.79 -4.06 1.31
CA ALA A 80 -0.71 -2.89 2.19
C ALA A 80 -1.79 -1.87 1.88
N ILE A 81 -1.97 -1.52 0.60
CA ILE A 81 -2.96 -0.54 0.15
C ILE A 81 -4.37 -1.02 0.50
N LEU A 82 -4.72 -2.26 0.13
CA LEU A 82 -6.06 -2.80 0.46
C LEU A 82 -6.27 -2.92 1.98
N TRP A 83 -5.23 -3.30 2.72
CA TRP A 83 -5.29 -3.34 4.18
C TRP A 83 -5.53 -1.95 4.77
N ASN A 84 -4.92 -0.91 4.22
CA ASN A 84 -5.13 0.47 4.68
C ASN A 84 -6.59 0.90 4.48
N CYS A 85 -7.13 0.71 3.27
CA CYS A 85 -8.53 1.05 2.95
C CYS A 85 -9.52 0.30 3.86
N LEU A 86 -9.25 -0.96 4.21
CA LEU A 86 -10.12 -1.73 5.12
C LEU A 86 -10.08 -1.23 6.57
N GLY A 87 -9.07 -0.43 6.94
CA GLY A 87 -8.94 0.21 8.24
C GLY A 87 -10.08 1.18 8.55
N GLU A 88 -10.63 1.84 7.54
CA GLU A 88 -11.78 2.74 7.65
C GLU A 88 -13.06 2.02 8.10
N PHE A 89 -13.14 0.70 7.88
CA PHE A 89 -14.31 -0.11 8.20
C PHE A 89 -14.15 -0.85 9.52
N SER A 90 -13.11 -1.69 9.66
CA SER A 90 -12.78 -2.31 10.94
C SER A 90 -11.44 -3.06 10.92
N PRO A 91 -10.76 -3.16 12.08
CA PRO A 91 -9.59 -4.04 12.25
C PRO A 91 -9.87 -5.53 11.98
N SER A 92 -11.14 -5.96 12.09
CA SER A 92 -11.53 -7.34 11.83
C SER A 92 -11.47 -7.69 10.33
N LEU A 93 -11.77 -6.73 9.45
CA LEU A 93 -11.69 -6.91 8.00
C LEU A 93 -10.24 -6.90 7.51
N GLN A 94 -9.43 -6.00 8.08
CA GLN A 94 -7.97 -5.99 7.91
C GLN A 94 -7.34 -7.35 8.23
N LYS A 95 -7.70 -7.94 9.38
CA LYS A 95 -7.24 -9.29 9.75
C LYS A 95 -7.76 -10.36 8.79
N ARG A 96 -9.03 -10.25 8.39
CA ARG A 96 -9.67 -11.21 7.48
C ARG A 96 -9.03 -11.21 6.08
N LEU A 97 -8.56 -10.07 5.59
CA LEU A 97 -7.83 -9.96 4.32
C LEU A 97 -6.64 -10.94 4.30
N PHE A 98 -5.73 -10.82 5.27
CA PHE A 98 -4.56 -11.70 5.35
C PHE A 98 -4.94 -13.17 5.55
N GLN A 99 -5.90 -13.46 6.43
CA GLN A 99 -6.38 -14.83 6.67
C GLN A 99 -6.96 -15.48 5.42
N LYS A 100 -7.71 -14.72 4.59
CA LYS A 100 -8.30 -15.25 3.36
C LYS A 100 -7.31 -15.31 2.20
N TYR A 101 -6.32 -14.42 2.19
CA TYR A 101 -5.21 -14.47 1.25
C TYR A 101 -4.26 -15.65 1.53
N GLY A 102 -4.21 -16.14 2.77
CA GLY A 102 -3.39 -17.28 3.19
C GLY A 102 -2.10 -16.89 3.89
N ILE A 103 -2.08 -15.73 4.55
CA ILE A 103 -0.97 -15.26 5.40
C ILE A 103 -1.45 -15.31 6.86
N ASP A 104 -0.91 -16.24 7.64
CA ASP A 104 -1.27 -16.40 9.06
C ASP A 104 -0.68 -15.29 9.94
N ASN A 105 0.57 -14.92 9.66
CA ASN A 105 1.32 -13.90 10.40
C ASN A 105 1.82 -12.84 9.41
N PRO A 106 1.14 -11.68 9.30
CA PRO A 106 1.58 -10.60 8.42
C PRO A 106 2.97 -10.10 8.80
N ASP A 107 3.85 -9.96 7.81
CA ASP A 107 5.11 -9.23 7.95
C ASP A 107 4.83 -7.73 8.11
N MET A 108 4.85 -7.28 9.37
CA MET A 108 4.56 -5.88 9.70
C MET A 108 5.63 -4.91 9.17
N ASN A 109 6.86 -5.37 8.97
CA ASN A 109 7.92 -4.53 8.41
C ASN A 109 7.67 -4.26 6.93
N LYS A 110 7.30 -5.30 6.16
CA LYS A 110 6.88 -5.13 4.76
C LYS A 110 5.61 -4.32 4.64
N LEU A 111 4.61 -4.57 5.49
CA LEU A 111 3.36 -3.81 5.50
C LEU A 111 3.64 -2.32 5.70
N GLN A 112 4.37 -1.97 6.76
CA GLN A 112 4.70 -0.57 7.06
C GLN A 112 5.56 0.09 5.97
N PHE A 113 6.48 -0.66 5.36
CA PHE A 113 7.27 -0.14 4.25
C PHE A 113 6.41 0.23 3.05
N HIS A 114 5.48 -0.64 2.64
CA HIS A 114 4.65 -0.37 1.45
C HIS A 114 3.60 0.71 1.74
N LEU A 115 3.08 0.81 2.96
CA LEU A 115 2.25 1.96 3.37
C LEU A 115 3.03 3.26 3.25
N MET A 116 4.24 3.33 3.82
CA MET A 116 5.09 4.53 3.71
C MET A 116 5.52 4.85 2.28
N LEU A 117 5.69 3.83 1.43
CA LEU A 117 6.06 4.03 0.03
C LEU A 117 4.92 4.65 -0.78
N ASP A 118 3.68 4.29 -0.47
CA ASP A 118 2.50 4.78 -1.19
C ASP A 118 2.24 6.28 -0.94
N GLU A 119 2.67 6.81 0.20
CA GLU A 119 2.63 8.26 0.51
C GLU A 119 3.38 9.13 -0.52
N PHE A 120 4.29 8.54 -1.30
CA PHE A 120 5.05 9.28 -2.31
C PHE A 120 4.31 9.43 -3.64
N PHE A 121 3.05 9.03 -3.73
CA PHE A 121 2.37 8.76 -4.99
C PHE A 121 0.99 9.37 -5.11
#